data_AF-A0A2H9N4N1-F1
#
_entry.id   AF-A0A2H9N4N1-F1
#
_cell.length_a   1.000
_cell.length_b   1.000
_cell.length_c   1.000
_cell.angle_alpha   90.00
_cell.angle_beta   90.00
_cell.angle_gamma   90.00
#
_symmetry.space_group_name_H-M   'P 1'
#
loop_
_entity.id
_entity.type
_entity.pdbx_description
1 polymer ?
#
loop_
_entity_poly.entity_id
_entity_poly.type
_entity_poly.pdbx_seq_one_letter_code
_entity_poly.pdbx_strand_id
1 'polypeptide(L)'
;MDAKKFLAEINAEVKRLHTKSATAYWGLTTTGKSEYGEEMQKAEIELRLYLADKERFDTVKESMNLELDSIEKREMRLLFNEMLPNQLSKERIEEAVKKEVEIESLFANFRAKINGKEVSNNEITEILEKSTDSKLRKDAWIAGKEIGKEIAPKLIELIKIRNENAKTLSFNNYYDMMMELQELSTGEIHSMFRTFKEQTDDLFKEIKDDIDETLSLKLKISKEEMRPWHYSDLWFQEVPEIETYDYDSIFKGKEIISLVKKTYDSINLDIVDIIERSDLYERKGKNQHAFTISIDTENDIR
;
A
#
# COMPACT_ATOMS: atom_id res chain seq x y z
N MET A 1 -4.26 15.69 34.97
CA MET A 1 -3.57 14.67 34.16
C MET A 1 -2.13 15.11 33.99
N ASP A 2 -1.17 14.18 34.13
CA ASP A 2 0.22 14.40 33.70
C ASP A 2 0.30 13.94 32.24
N ALA A 3 0.19 14.88 31.30
CA ALA A 3 0.06 14.59 29.86
C ALA A 3 1.30 13.86 29.32
N LYS A 4 2.49 14.34 29.68
CA LYS A 4 3.77 13.72 29.32
C LYS A 4 3.88 12.27 29.79
N LYS A 5 3.55 12.00 31.05
CA LYS A 5 3.59 10.63 31.58
C LYS A 5 2.57 9.74 30.87
N PHE A 6 1.36 10.24 30.66
CA PHE A 6 0.28 9.51 29.97
C PHE A 6 0.66 9.16 28.53
N LEU A 7 1.20 10.10 27.76
CA LEU A 7 1.66 9.87 26.38
C LEU A 7 2.83 8.89 26.34
N ALA A 8 3.79 8.99 27.27
CA ALA A 8 4.91 8.05 27.33
C ALA A 8 4.46 6.60 27.56
N GLU A 9 3.48 6.38 28.44
CA GLU A 9 2.91 5.06 28.71
C GLU A 9 2.18 4.50 27.48
N ILE A 10 1.39 5.34 26.78
CA ILE A 10 0.67 4.93 25.57
C ILE A 10 1.64 4.64 24.43
N ASN A 11 2.62 5.51 24.19
CA ASN A 11 3.60 5.33 23.12
C ASN A 11 4.37 4.02 23.28
N ALA A 12 4.77 3.69 24.51
CA ALA A 12 5.47 2.43 24.79
C ALA A 12 4.61 1.20 24.46
N GLU A 13 3.32 1.22 24.83
CA GLU A 13 2.44 0.08 24.61
C GLU A 13 1.96 -0.03 23.16
N VAL A 14 1.63 1.09 22.51
CA VAL A 14 1.33 1.13 21.07
C VAL A 14 2.53 0.63 20.27
N LYS A 15 3.76 1.06 20.59
CA LYS A 15 4.98 0.55 19.94
C LYS A 15 5.10 -0.96 20.08
N ARG A 16 4.90 -1.51 21.28
CA ARG A 16 4.96 -2.96 21.55
C ARG A 16 3.94 -3.72 20.68
N LEU A 17 2.70 -3.26 20.67
CA LEU A 17 1.59 -3.88 19.94
C LEU A 17 1.76 -3.77 18.42
N HIS A 18 2.15 -2.60 17.93
CA HIS A 18 2.50 -2.36 16.53
C HIS A 18 3.63 -3.28 16.07
N THR A 19 4.71 -3.38 16.85
CA THR A 19 5.87 -4.23 16.53
C THR A 19 5.45 -5.68 16.31
N LYS A 20 4.56 -6.19 17.16
CA LYS A 20 4.01 -7.54 17.03
C LYS A 20 3.23 -7.71 15.72
N SER A 21 2.36 -6.74 15.39
CA SER A 21 1.58 -6.76 14.15
C SER A 21 2.47 -6.66 12.91
N ALA A 22 3.37 -5.67 12.86
CA ALA A 22 4.28 -5.44 11.75
C ALA A 22 5.24 -6.62 11.52
N THR A 23 5.73 -7.26 12.59
CA THR A 23 6.55 -8.48 12.48
C THR A 23 5.78 -9.64 11.87
N ALA A 24 4.53 -9.85 12.28
CA ALA A 24 3.67 -10.89 11.70
C ALA A 24 3.32 -10.58 10.24
N TYR A 25 3.01 -9.33 9.91
CA TYR A 25 2.81 -8.89 8.53
C TYR A 25 4.05 -9.12 7.66
N TRP A 26 5.24 -8.78 8.17
CA TRP A 26 6.51 -9.07 7.50
C TRP A 26 6.68 -10.57 7.26
N GLY A 27 6.38 -11.40 8.26
CA GLY A 27 6.40 -12.86 8.12
C GLY A 27 5.45 -13.37 7.03
N LEU A 28 4.20 -12.87 7.02
CA LEU A 28 3.19 -13.24 6.03
C LEU A 28 3.62 -12.84 4.62
N THR A 29 4.02 -11.59 4.43
CA THR A 29 4.38 -11.05 3.11
C THR A 29 5.70 -11.59 2.59
N THR A 30 6.64 -11.98 3.44
CA THR A 30 7.91 -12.57 2.97
C THR A 30 7.83 -14.08 2.79
N THR A 31 6.92 -14.79 3.46
CA THR A 31 6.89 -16.27 3.41
C THR A 31 5.62 -16.88 2.83
N GLY A 32 4.52 -16.12 2.81
CA GLY A 32 3.19 -16.59 2.39
C GLY A 32 2.52 -17.55 3.38
N LYS A 33 3.15 -17.87 4.50
CA LYS A 33 2.65 -18.89 5.42
C LYS A 33 1.46 -18.40 6.23
N SER A 34 0.46 -19.28 6.39
CA SER A 34 -0.76 -19.00 7.14
C SER A 34 -0.52 -18.75 8.63
N GLU A 35 0.53 -19.32 9.23
CA GLU A 35 0.90 -19.12 10.64
C GLU A 35 1.07 -17.62 10.96
N TYR A 36 1.71 -16.87 10.07
CA TYR A 36 1.89 -15.43 10.23
C TYR A 36 0.60 -14.64 9.99
N GLY A 37 -0.32 -15.13 9.15
CA GLY A 37 -1.66 -14.55 9.01
C GLY A 37 -2.46 -14.65 10.31
N GLU A 38 -2.40 -15.81 10.99
CA GLU A 38 -3.05 -15.97 12.30
C GLU A 38 -2.42 -15.10 13.39
N GLU A 39 -1.09 -14.96 13.38
CA GLU A 39 -0.37 -14.07 14.30
C GLU A 39 -0.71 -12.61 14.05
N MET A 40 -0.76 -12.18 12.79
CA MET A 40 -1.15 -10.84 12.38
C MET A 40 -2.57 -10.53 12.84
N GLN A 41 -3.53 -11.43 12.58
CA GLN A 41 -4.92 -11.25 13.03
C GLN A 41 -5.01 -11.05 14.55
N LYS A 42 -4.31 -11.88 15.33
CA LYS A 42 -4.29 -11.76 16.80
C LYS A 42 -3.66 -10.45 17.25
N ALA A 43 -2.54 -10.06 16.65
CA ALA A 43 -1.82 -8.84 17.00
C ALA A 43 -2.60 -7.56 16.65
N GLU A 44 -3.25 -7.53 15.49
CA GLU A 44 -4.11 -6.40 15.10
C GLU A 44 -5.34 -6.27 15.99
N ILE A 45 -5.99 -7.38 16.34
CA ILE A 45 -7.10 -7.35 17.31
C ILE A 45 -6.62 -6.81 18.66
N GLU A 46 -5.46 -7.26 19.15
CA GLU A 46 -4.87 -6.77 20.41
C GLU A 46 -4.62 -5.25 20.38
N LEU A 47 -4.00 -4.75 19.30
CA LEU A 47 -3.75 -3.33 19.09
C LEU A 47 -5.06 -2.51 19.03
N ARG A 48 -6.03 -2.95 18.22
CA ARG A 48 -7.30 -2.22 18.07
C ARG A 48 -8.14 -2.24 19.34
N LEU A 49 -8.14 -3.34 20.09
CA LEU A 49 -8.80 -3.40 21.40
C LEU A 49 -8.13 -2.49 22.43
N TYR A 50 -6.80 -2.37 22.39
CA TYR A 50 -6.10 -1.38 23.22
C TYR A 50 -6.54 0.05 22.86
N LEU A 51 -6.64 0.37 21.58
CA LEU A 51 -7.10 1.68 21.10
C LEU A 51 -8.61 1.92 21.31
N ALA A 52 -9.40 0.85 21.46
CA ALA A 52 -10.84 0.88 21.73
C ALA A 52 -11.19 1.17 23.20
N ASP A 53 -10.20 1.27 24.09
CA ASP A 53 -10.45 1.52 25.51
C ASP A 53 -11.16 2.86 25.73
N LYS A 54 -12.38 2.78 26.27
CA LYS A 54 -13.27 3.93 26.39
C LYS A 54 -12.80 4.95 27.41
N GLU A 55 -12.28 4.49 28.55
CA GLU A 55 -11.82 5.39 29.62
C GLU A 55 -10.59 6.20 29.17
N ARG A 56 -9.67 5.54 28.46
CA ARG A 56 -8.53 6.19 27.83
C ARG A 56 -8.98 7.15 26.73
N PHE A 57 -9.93 6.75 25.89
CA PHE A 57 -10.44 7.61 24.84
C PHE A 57 -11.09 8.88 25.39
N ASP A 58 -11.90 8.74 26.45
CA ASP A 58 -12.53 9.87 27.14
C ASP A 58 -11.46 10.78 27.75
N THR A 59 -10.39 10.23 28.34
CA THR A 59 -9.24 11.01 28.84
C THR A 59 -8.57 11.82 27.72
N VAL A 60 -8.29 11.20 26.57
CA VAL A 60 -7.69 11.87 25.40
C VAL A 60 -8.63 12.96 24.87
N LYS A 61 -9.93 12.68 24.80
CA LYS A 61 -10.93 13.64 24.34
C LYS A 61 -11.04 14.85 25.28
N GLU A 62 -11.04 14.64 26.59
CA GLU A 62 -11.08 15.71 27.59
C GLU A 62 -9.80 16.55 27.58
N SER A 63 -8.65 15.95 27.27
CA SER A 63 -7.36 16.65 27.17
C SER A 63 -7.37 17.79 26.15
N MET A 64 -8.25 17.72 25.14
CA MET A 64 -8.40 18.76 24.11
C MET A 64 -8.84 20.12 24.67
N ASN A 65 -9.45 20.14 25.87
CA ASN A 65 -9.90 21.36 26.55
C ASN A 65 -8.90 21.86 27.61
N LEU A 66 -7.77 21.16 27.78
CA LEU A 66 -6.72 21.55 28.73
C LEU A 66 -5.70 22.46 28.06
N GLU A 67 -5.09 23.34 28.86
CA GLU A 67 -3.91 24.09 28.46
C GLU A 67 -2.69 23.16 28.54
N LEU A 68 -2.26 22.66 27.39
CA LEU A 68 -1.08 21.81 27.20
C LEU A 68 -0.03 22.55 26.37
N ASP A 69 1.21 22.09 26.39
CA ASP A 69 2.19 22.59 25.43
C ASP A 69 1.81 22.21 23.99
N SER A 70 2.40 22.90 23.00
CA SER A 70 2.01 22.72 21.60
C SER A 70 2.30 21.33 21.05
N ILE A 71 3.34 20.65 21.56
CA ILE A 71 3.71 19.29 21.14
C ILE A 71 2.75 18.30 21.78
N GLU A 72 2.54 18.38 23.10
CA GLU A 72 1.57 17.53 23.81
C GLU A 72 0.17 17.64 23.21
N LYS A 73 -0.26 18.86 22.88
CA LYS A 73 -1.56 19.08 22.21
C LYS A 73 -1.63 18.41 20.84
N ARG A 74 -0.54 18.42 20.08
CA ARG A 74 -0.45 17.74 18.78
C ARG A 74 -0.47 16.22 18.94
N GLU A 75 0.30 15.68 19.88
CA GLU A 75 0.35 14.24 20.17
C GLU A 75 -1.02 13.72 20.63
N MET A 76 -1.70 14.45 21.51
CA MET A 76 -3.06 14.10 21.94
C MET A 76 -4.08 14.16 20.79
N ARG A 77 -3.95 15.10 19.87
CA ARG A 77 -4.80 15.16 18.66
C ARG A 77 -4.54 13.94 17.76
N LEU A 78 -3.29 13.58 17.52
CA LEU A 78 -2.93 12.41 16.73
C LEU A 78 -3.44 11.12 17.37
N LEU A 79 -3.27 10.99 18.69
CA LEU A 79 -3.79 9.86 19.45
C LEU A 79 -5.32 9.79 19.41
N PHE A 80 -6.02 10.92 19.51
CA PHE A 80 -7.47 10.96 19.34
C PHE A 80 -7.88 10.40 17.97
N ASN A 81 -7.20 10.86 16.91
CA ASN A 81 -7.49 10.43 15.54
C ASN A 81 -7.22 8.93 15.33
N GLU A 82 -6.17 8.40 15.95
CA GLU A 82 -5.84 6.96 15.92
C GLU A 82 -6.84 6.11 16.72
N MET A 83 -7.33 6.62 17.86
CA MET A 83 -8.28 5.89 18.72
C MET A 83 -9.72 5.92 18.19
N LEU A 84 -10.15 6.99 17.51
CA LEU A 84 -11.55 7.17 17.11
C LEU A 84 -12.11 6.03 16.23
N PRO A 85 -11.42 5.55 15.16
CA PRO A 85 -11.89 4.44 14.33
C PRO A 85 -12.09 3.14 15.11
N ASN A 86 -11.41 3.02 16.25
CA ASN A 86 -11.40 1.82 17.08
C ASN A 86 -12.49 1.84 18.16
N GLN A 87 -13.29 2.92 18.29
CA GLN A 87 -14.38 3.01 19.28
C GLN A 87 -15.60 2.15 18.88
N LEU A 88 -15.38 0.85 18.71
CA LEU A 88 -16.29 -0.17 18.23
C LEU A 88 -16.38 -1.32 19.24
N SER A 89 -17.39 -2.18 19.11
CA SER A 89 -17.43 -3.40 19.90
C SER A 89 -16.32 -4.36 19.49
N LYS A 90 -15.92 -5.24 20.41
CA LYS A 90 -14.92 -6.28 20.15
C LYS A 90 -15.29 -7.11 18.92
N GLU A 91 -16.55 -7.49 18.77
CA GLU A 91 -17.03 -8.32 17.66
C GLU A 91 -16.85 -7.62 16.31
N ARG A 92 -17.12 -6.31 16.25
CA ARG A 92 -16.92 -5.50 15.02
C ARG A 92 -15.44 -5.35 14.66
N ILE A 93 -14.58 -5.21 15.67
CA ILE A 93 -13.13 -5.17 15.47
C ILE A 93 -12.63 -6.51 14.93
N GLU A 94 -13.01 -7.61 15.58
CA GLU A 94 -12.63 -8.97 15.17
C GLU A 94 -13.10 -9.31 13.75
N GLU A 95 -14.33 -8.93 13.40
CA GLU A 95 -14.88 -9.13 12.06
C GLU A 95 -14.09 -8.35 10.99
N ALA A 96 -13.84 -7.06 11.22
CA ALA A 96 -13.09 -6.22 10.28
C ALA A 96 -11.66 -6.74 10.07
N VAL A 97 -10.93 -7.02 11.15
CA VAL A 97 -9.55 -7.52 11.10
C VAL A 97 -9.49 -8.87 10.38
N LYS A 98 -10.42 -9.78 10.66
CA LYS A 98 -10.46 -11.08 9.96
C LYS A 98 -10.59 -10.92 8.45
N LYS A 99 -11.44 -9.99 7.98
CA LYS A 99 -11.63 -9.72 6.54
C LYS A 99 -10.40 -9.05 5.92
N GLU A 100 -9.72 -8.18 6.65
CA GLU A 100 -8.48 -7.53 6.21
C GLU A 100 -7.37 -8.57 6.02
N VAL A 101 -7.13 -9.42 7.03
CA VAL A 101 -6.11 -10.49 6.96
C VAL A 101 -6.42 -11.51 5.87
N GLU A 102 -7.70 -11.83 5.62
CA GLU A 102 -8.11 -12.70 4.51
C GLU A 102 -7.69 -12.11 3.15
N ILE A 103 -7.87 -10.80 2.96
CA ILE A 103 -7.49 -10.09 1.73
C ILE A 103 -5.96 -10.00 1.61
N GLU A 104 -5.24 -9.65 2.67
CA GLU A 104 -3.77 -9.60 2.68
C GLU A 104 -3.14 -10.96 2.38
N SER A 105 -3.67 -12.02 3.00
CA SER A 105 -3.22 -13.39 2.76
C SER A 105 -3.42 -13.82 1.32
N LEU A 106 -4.50 -13.37 0.69
CA LEU A 106 -4.78 -13.64 -0.72
C LEU A 106 -3.79 -12.89 -1.62
N PHE A 107 -3.51 -11.61 -1.37
CA PHE A 107 -2.50 -10.86 -2.14
C PHE A 107 -1.09 -11.46 -2.02
N ALA A 108 -0.67 -11.87 -0.82
CA ALA A 108 0.64 -12.47 -0.62
C ALA A 108 0.82 -13.79 -1.40
N ASN A 109 -0.24 -14.60 -1.47
CA ASN A 109 -0.16 -15.98 -1.97
C ASN A 109 -0.67 -16.18 -3.39
N PHE A 110 -1.50 -15.29 -3.93
CA PHE A 110 -2.06 -15.46 -5.27
C PHE A 110 -0.94 -15.56 -6.32
N ARG A 111 -1.10 -16.49 -7.26
CA ARG A 111 -0.24 -16.64 -8.43
C ARG A 111 -1.10 -16.75 -9.67
N ALA A 112 -0.88 -15.82 -10.59
CA ALA A 112 -1.55 -15.80 -11.88
C ALA A 112 -1.12 -17.01 -12.72
N LYS A 113 -1.95 -17.41 -13.68
CA LYS A 113 -1.62 -18.53 -14.56
C LYS A 113 -1.73 -18.15 -16.03
N ILE A 114 -0.71 -18.50 -16.81
CA ILE A 114 -0.72 -18.42 -18.27
C ILE A 114 -0.59 -19.85 -18.80
N ASN A 115 -1.58 -20.31 -19.58
CA ASN A 115 -1.63 -21.68 -20.11
C ASN A 115 -1.46 -22.77 -19.03
N GLY A 116 -2.04 -22.54 -17.84
CA GLY A 116 -2.00 -23.46 -16.71
C GLY A 116 -0.68 -23.47 -15.93
N LYS A 117 0.33 -22.69 -16.33
CA LYS A 117 1.57 -22.50 -15.58
C LYS A 117 1.46 -21.26 -14.71
N GLU A 118 1.89 -21.38 -13.45
CA GLU A 118 2.03 -20.22 -12.57
C GLU A 118 3.09 -19.28 -13.11
N VAL A 119 2.79 -17.99 -13.07
CA VAL A 119 3.70 -16.91 -13.44
C VAL A 119 3.70 -15.85 -12.35
N SER A 120 4.85 -15.23 -12.18
CA SER A 120 5.03 -14.06 -11.32
C SER A 120 4.58 -12.77 -12.00
N ASN A 121 4.40 -11.70 -11.21
CA ASN A 121 4.19 -10.35 -11.71
C ASN A 121 5.39 -9.89 -12.55
N ASN A 122 6.62 -10.24 -12.16
CA ASN A 122 7.82 -9.90 -12.92
C ASN A 122 7.84 -10.59 -14.29
N GLU A 123 7.46 -11.87 -14.37
CA GLU A 123 7.31 -12.58 -15.65
C GLU A 123 6.19 -11.98 -16.51
N ILE A 124 5.08 -11.54 -15.90
CA ILE A 124 3.99 -10.85 -16.61
C ILE A 124 4.50 -9.52 -17.18
N THR A 125 5.16 -8.70 -16.36
CA THR A 125 5.75 -7.43 -16.79
C THR A 125 6.76 -7.67 -17.91
N GLU A 126 7.64 -8.65 -17.78
CA GLU A 126 8.63 -8.99 -18.82
C GLU A 126 7.95 -9.38 -20.15
N ILE A 127 6.85 -10.13 -20.12
CA ILE A 127 6.07 -10.44 -21.32
C ILE A 127 5.49 -9.17 -21.94
N LEU A 128 4.92 -8.28 -21.12
CA LEU A 128 4.34 -7.02 -21.58
C LEU A 128 5.40 -6.02 -22.07
N GLU A 129 6.64 -6.09 -21.60
CA GLU A 129 7.71 -5.22 -22.09
C GLU A 129 8.31 -5.76 -23.40
N LYS A 130 8.63 -7.06 -23.44
CA LYS A 130 9.51 -7.63 -24.47
C LYS A 130 8.77 -8.31 -25.61
N SER A 131 7.55 -8.80 -25.39
CA SER A 131 6.81 -9.53 -26.43
C SER A 131 6.17 -8.59 -27.44
N THR A 132 6.34 -8.88 -28.72
CA THR A 132 5.57 -8.26 -29.82
C THR A 132 4.32 -9.06 -30.21
N ASP A 133 4.08 -10.23 -29.60
CA ASP A 133 2.89 -11.05 -29.85
C ASP A 133 1.70 -10.51 -29.04
N SER A 134 0.76 -9.85 -29.73
CA SER A 134 -0.45 -9.28 -29.12
C SER A 134 -1.27 -10.30 -28.34
N LYS A 135 -1.36 -11.56 -28.81
CA LYS A 135 -2.11 -12.60 -28.11
C LYS A 135 -1.42 -12.96 -26.80
N LEU A 136 -0.11 -13.16 -26.80
CA LEU A 136 0.64 -13.48 -25.59
C LEU A 136 0.58 -12.34 -24.57
N ARG A 137 0.70 -11.09 -25.02
CA ARG A 137 0.54 -9.90 -24.17
C ARG A 137 -0.85 -9.84 -23.55
N LYS A 138 -1.90 -10.10 -24.35
CA LYS A 138 -3.27 -10.17 -23.85
C LYS A 138 -3.45 -11.25 -22.78
N ASP A 139 -2.93 -12.45 -23.04
CA ASP A 139 -3.00 -13.57 -22.11
C ASP A 139 -2.29 -13.22 -20.78
N ALA A 140 -1.12 -12.56 -20.84
CA ALA A 140 -0.39 -12.08 -19.66
C ALA A 140 -1.11 -10.96 -18.90
N TRP A 141 -1.63 -9.96 -19.61
CA TRP A 141 -2.39 -8.87 -19.00
C TRP A 141 -3.65 -9.40 -18.30
N ILE A 142 -4.38 -10.31 -18.94
CA ILE A 142 -5.56 -10.94 -18.33
C ILE A 142 -5.18 -11.72 -17.08
N ALA A 143 -4.10 -12.51 -17.14
CA ALA A 143 -3.57 -13.26 -15.99
C ALA A 143 -3.26 -12.31 -14.81
N GLY A 144 -2.64 -11.16 -15.06
CA GLY A 144 -2.37 -10.13 -14.06
C GLY A 144 -3.63 -9.49 -13.44
N LYS A 145 -4.81 -9.64 -14.06
CA LYS A 145 -6.10 -9.17 -13.52
C LYS A 145 -6.93 -10.26 -12.85
N GLU A 146 -6.50 -11.53 -12.91
CA GLU A 146 -7.30 -12.66 -12.38
C GLU A 146 -7.56 -12.57 -10.89
N ILE A 147 -6.60 -12.05 -10.12
CA ILE A 147 -6.75 -11.82 -8.68
C ILE A 147 -7.98 -10.96 -8.35
N GLY A 148 -8.34 -10.03 -9.24
CA GLY A 148 -9.51 -9.17 -9.08
C GLY A 148 -10.82 -9.95 -8.96
N LYS A 149 -10.93 -11.13 -9.59
CA LYS A 149 -12.11 -11.99 -9.47
C LYS A 149 -12.28 -12.56 -8.05
N GLU A 150 -11.17 -12.83 -7.38
CA GLU A 150 -11.15 -13.39 -6.03
C GLU A 150 -11.30 -12.31 -4.96
N ILE A 151 -10.67 -11.14 -5.19
CA ILE A 151 -10.62 -10.04 -4.22
C ILE A 151 -11.88 -9.18 -4.25
N ALA A 152 -12.43 -8.86 -5.43
CA ALA A 152 -13.56 -7.94 -5.55
C ALA A 152 -14.74 -8.26 -4.60
N PRO A 153 -15.26 -9.50 -4.50
CA PRO A 153 -16.36 -9.79 -3.59
C PRO A 153 -15.98 -9.59 -2.11
N LYS A 154 -14.76 -9.96 -1.71
CA LYS A 154 -14.26 -9.82 -0.33
C LYS A 154 -14.05 -8.36 0.04
N LEU A 155 -13.51 -7.57 -0.88
CA LEU A 155 -13.30 -6.14 -0.70
C LEU A 155 -14.63 -5.39 -0.59
N ILE A 156 -15.64 -5.73 -1.40
CA ILE A 156 -16.98 -5.15 -1.30
C ILE A 156 -17.60 -5.44 0.07
N GLU A 157 -17.41 -6.64 0.61
CA GLU A 157 -17.87 -7.00 1.96
C GLU A 157 -17.16 -6.15 3.02
N LEU A 158 -15.83 -6.05 2.97
CA LEU A 158 -15.05 -5.21 3.88
C LEU A 158 -15.47 -3.73 3.81
N ILE A 159 -15.72 -3.19 2.61
CA ILE A 159 -16.20 -1.82 2.42
C ILE A 159 -17.54 -1.61 3.13
N LYS A 160 -18.47 -2.57 3.04
CA LYS A 160 -19.77 -2.48 3.73
C LYS A 160 -19.59 -2.45 5.25
N ILE A 161 -18.80 -3.39 5.79
CA ILE A 161 -18.50 -3.46 7.23
C ILE A 161 -17.86 -2.16 7.72
N ARG A 162 -16.84 -1.66 7.02
CA ARG A 162 -16.16 -0.40 7.36
C ARG A 162 -17.12 0.80 7.34
N ASN A 163 -18.00 0.88 6.34
CA ASN A 163 -19.01 1.93 6.27
C ASN A 163 -20.07 1.84 7.37
N GLU A 164 -20.48 0.63 7.75
CA GLU A 164 -21.39 0.42 8.88
C GLU A 164 -20.75 0.79 10.22
N ASN A 165 -19.46 0.53 10.39
CA ASN A 165 -18.67 0.98 11.55
C ASN A 165 -18.55 2.51 11.57
N ALA A 166 -18.19 3.14 10.45
CA ALA A 166 -18.10 4.60 10.36
C ALA A 166 -19.42 5.31 10.74
N LYS A 167 -20.56 4.75 10.33
CA LYS A 167 -21.89 5.27 10.71
C LYS A 167 -22.14 5.23 12.21
N THR A 168 -21.68 4.20 12.91
CA THR A 168 -21.79 4.16 14.39
C THR A 168 -20.93 5.21 15.07
N LEU A 169 -19.91 5.71 14.38
CA LEU A 169 -19.01 6.77 14.82
C LEU A 169 -19.46 8.17 14.32
N SER A 170 -20.69 8.28 13.82
CA SER A 170 -21.28 9.53 13.31
C SER A 170 -20.66 10.07 12.02
N PHE A 171 -20.02 9.21 11.21
CA PHE A 171 -19.54 9.56 9.87
C PHE A 171 -20.44 8.99 8.78
N ASN A 172 -20.46 9.63 7.60
CA ASN A 172 -21.27 9.16 6.47
C ASN A 172 -20.79 7.81 5.91
N ASN A 173 -19.47 7.64 5.83
CA ASN A 173 -18.80 6.45 5.33
C ASN A 173 -17.34 6.42 5.83
N TYR A 174 -16.67 5.30 5.63
CA TYR A 174 -15.30 5.07 6.08
C TYR A 174 -14.27 5.97 5.37
N TYR A 175 -14.50 6.27 4.09
CA TYR A 175 -13.59 7.13 3.32
C TYR A 175 -13.57 8.55 3.90
N ASP A 176 -14.73 9.17 4.11
CA ASP A 176 -14.81 10.51 4.70
C ASP A 176 -14.23 10.53 6.12
N MET A 177 -14.49 9.49 6.92
CA MET A 177 -13.93 9.34 8.26
C MET A 177 -12.40 9.33 8.23
N MET A 178 -11.78 8.48 7.41
CA MET A 178 -10.32 8.37 7.37
C MET A 178 -9.67 9.63 6.81
N MET A 179 -10.30 10.31 5.85
CA MET A 179 -9.82 11.58 5.32
C MET A 179 -9.83 12.67 6.40
N GLU A 180 -10.92 12.80 7.15
CA GLU A 180 -11.01 13.76 8.25
C GLU A 180 -9.97 13.48 9.35
N LEU A 181 -9.77 12.21 9.72
CA LEU A 181 -8.81 11.81 10.75
C LEU A 181 -7.35 11.94 10.30
N GLN A 182 -7.10 11.98 8.99
CA GLN A 182 -5.83 12.38 8.41
C GLN A 182 -5.70 13.91 8.25
N GLU A 183 -6.67 14.68 8.76
CA GLU A 183 -6.72 16.14 8.69
C GLU A 183 -6.81 16.66 7.24
N LEU A 184 -7.47 15.87 6.37
CA LEU A 184 -7.65 16.16 4.95
C LEU A 184 -9.11 16.50 4.61
N SER A 185 -9.29 17.48 3.73
CA SER A 185 -10.60 17.80 3.13
C SER A 185 -10.75 17.07 1.80
N THR A 186 -11.77 16.20 1.71
CA THR A 186 -12.11 15.51 0.45
C THR A 186 -12.45 16.49 -0.67
N GLY A 187 -13.16 17.57 -0.35
CA GLY A 187 -13.52 18.62 -1.29
C GLY A 187 -12.32 19.35 -1.87
N GLU A 188 -11.34 19.72 -1.02
CA GLU A 188 -10.12 20.40 -1.46
C GLU A 188 -9.26 19.49 -2.35
N ILE A 189 -9.04 18.24 -1.92
CA ILE A 189 -8.25 17.26 -2.68
C ILE A 189 -8.87 16.97 -4.03
N HIS A 190 -10.19 16.74 -4.07
CA HIS A 190 -10.89 16.49 -5.34
C HIS A 190 -10.85 17.71 -6.25
N SER A 191 -10.94 18.93 -5.69
CA SER A 191 -10.79 20.16 -6.48
C SER A 191 -9.39 20.28 -7.07
N MET A 192 -8.36 20.03 -6.26
CA MET A 192 -6.97 20.07 -6.70
C MET A 192 -6.72 19.06 -7.83
N PHE A 193 -7.19 17.81 -7.69
CA PHE A 193 -7.05 16.80 -8.75
C PHE A 193 -7.80 17.15 -10.03
N ARG A 194 -9.01 17.74 -9.94
CA ARG A 194 -9.71 18.25 -11.13
C ARG A 194 -8.92 19.34 -11.83
N THR A 195 -8.38 20.31 -11.08
CA THR A 195 -7.56 21.38 -11.65
C THR A 195 -6.31 20.85 -12.33
N PHE A 196 -5.58 19.93 -11.69
CA PHE A 196 -4.41 19.31 -12.32
C PHE A 196 -4.78 18.57 -13.59
N LYS A 197 -5.84 17.74 -13.54
CA LYS A 197 -6.33 17.03 -14.71
C LYS A 197 -6.66 18.00 -15.85
N GLU A 198 -7.45 19.04 -15.59
CA GLU A 198 -7.82 20.05 -16.59
C GLU A 198 -6.59 20.75 -17.20
N GLN A 199 -5.60 21.09 -16.37
CA GLN A 199 -4.37 21.75 -16.82
C GLN A 199 -3.45 20.83 -17.63
N THR A 200 -3.48 19.52 -17.37
CA THR A 200 -2.62 18.54 -18.05
C THR A 200 -3.30 17.78 -19.18
N ASP A 201 -4.62 17.90 -19.36
CA ASP A 201 -5.40 17.02 -20.24
C ASP A 201 -4.97 17.10 -21.70
N ASP A 202 -4.68 18.29 -22.21
CA ASP A 202 -4.26 18.46 -23.61
C ASP A 202 -2.82 17.96 -23.83
N LEU A 203 -1.92 18.25 -22.90
CA LEU A 203 -0.55 17.70 -22.93
C LEU A 203 -0.56 16.17 -22.83
N PHE A 204 -1.41 15.60 -21.97
CA PHE A 204 -1.54 14.16 -21.84
C PHE A 204 -2.08 13.53 -23.13
N LYS A 205 -3.04 14.15 -23.82
CA LYS A 205 -3.54 13.65 -25.12
C LYS A 205 -2.43 13.62 -26.16
N GLU A 206 -1.60 14.66 -26.24
CA GLU A 206 -0.46 14.72 -27.14
C GLU A 206 0.55 13.59 -26.85
N ILE A 207 1.02 13.50 -25.61
CA ILE A 207 1.95 12.44 -25.18
C ILE A 207 1.35 11.04 -25.41
N LYS A 208 0.05 10.88 -25.16
CA LYS A 208 -0.64 9.61 -25.35
C LYS A 208 -0.75 9.24 -26.83
N ASP A 209 -0.95 10.21 -27.71
CA ASP A 209 -0.99 10.00 -29.16
C ASP A 209 0.37 9.55 -29.70
N ASP A 210 1.46 10.14 -29.20
CA ASP A 210 2.84 9.76 -29.51
C ASP A 210 3.18 8.35 -29.02
N ILE A 211 2.74 8.00 -27.80
CA ILE A 211 2.86 6.65 -27.25
C ILE A 211 2.14 5.65 -28.16
N ASP A 212 0.90 5.96 -28.56
CA ASP A 212 0.11 5.06 -29.41
C ASP A 212 0.72 4.88 -30.79
N GLU A 213 1.18 5.97 -31.41
CA GLU A 213 1.89 5.93 -32.69
C GLU A 213 3.12 5.01 -32.59
N THR A 214 3.98 5.25 -31.60
CA THR A 214 5.22 4.49 -31.39
C THR A 214 4.95 3.00 -31.15
N LEU A 215 3.99 2.68 -30.28
CA LEU A 215 3.66 1.29 -29.98
C LEU A 215 2.95 0.59 -31.13
N SER A 216 2.10 1.29 -31.88
CA SER A 216 1.43 0.73 -33.06
C SER A 216 2.44 0.28 -34.12
N LEU A 217 3.49 1.09 -34.35
CA LEU A 217 4.61 0.74 -35.23
C LEU A 217 5.43 -0.43 -34.68
N LYS A 218 5.77 -0.43 -33.39
CA LYS A 218 6.52 -1.51 -32.70
C LYS A 218 5.80 -2.85 -32.80
N LEU A 219 4.48 -2.84 -32.59
CA LEU A 219 3.62 -4.03 -32.53
C LEU A 219 3.00 -4.39 -33.89
N LYS A 220 3.17 -3.56 -34.92
CA LYS A 220 2.62 -3.73 -36.28
C LYS A 220 1.10 -3.87 -36.30
N ILE A 221 0.42 -3.00 -35.56
CA ILE A 221 -1.05 -2.88 -35.50
C ILE A 221 -1.45 -1.45 -35.83
N SER A 222 -2.73 -1.19 -36.09
CA SER A 222 -3.21 0.19 -36.22
C SER A 222 -3.44 0.82 -34.83
N LYS A 223 -3.47 2.16 -34.75
CA LYS A 223 -3.77 2.87 -33.49
C LYS A 223 -5.16 2.52 -32.95
N GLU A 224 -6.13 2.27 -33.81
CA GLU A 224 -7.49 1.85 -33.45
C GLU A 224 -7.54 0.44 -32.83
N GLU A 225 -6.53 -0.39 -33.12
CA GLU A 225 -6.35 -1.72 -32.55
C GLU A 225 -5.63 -1.68 -31.20
N MET A 226 -5.17 -0.52 -30.72
CA MET A 226 -4.53 -0.39 -29.40
C MET A 226 -5.47 -0.83 -28.28
N ARG A 227 -4.94 -1.59 -27.32
CA ARG A 227 -5.67 -2.19 -26.20
C ARG A 227 -4.81 -2.12 -24.94
N PRO A 228 -5.37 -2.29 -23.73
CA PRO A 228 -4.62 -2.17 -22.48
C PRO A 228 -3.35 -3.04 -22.40
N TRP A 229 -3.36 -4.22 -23.01
CA TRP A 229 -2.19 -5.12 -23.02
C TRP A 229 -1.09 -4.71 -24.02
N HIS A 230 -1.32 -3.70 -24.86
CA HIS A 230 -0.27 -3.15 -25.74
C HIS A 230 0.62 -2.15 -25.02
N TYR A 231 0.22 -1.67 -23.84
CA TYR A 231 1.10 -0.94 -22.94
C TYR A 231 1.90 -1.93 -22.09
N SER A 232 3.13 -1.57 -21.74
CA SER A 232 4.05 -2.45 -21.00
C SER A 232 3.66 -2.62 -19.54
N ASP A 233 3.12 -1.58 -18.91
CA ASP A 233 2.64 -1.65 -17.53
C ASP A 233 1.20 -2.20 -17.44
N LEU A 234 0.94 -3.01 -16.41
CA LEU A 234 -0.35 -3.64 -16.16
C LEU A 234 -1.49 -2.63 -15.93
N TRP A 235 -1.19 -1.45 -15.37
CA TRP A 235 -2.17 -0.44 -14.98
C TRP A 235 -2.06 0.86 -15.77
N PHE A 236 -1.10 0.95 -16.69
CA PHE A 236 -0.73 2.17 -17.40
C PHE A 236 -0.38 3.33 -16.44
N GLN A 237 0.35 3.01 -15.37
CA GLN A 237 0.90 3.95 -14.39
C GLN A 237 2.30 4.44 -14.80
N GLU A 238 2.98 3.70 -15.67
CA GLU A 238 4.29 4.03 -16.19
C GLU A 238 4.25 4.18 -17.71
N VAL A 239 5.11 5.07 -18.23
CA VAL A 239 5.26 5.27 -19.67
C VAL A 239 5.95 4.02 -20.25
N PRO A 240 5.38 3.39 -21.29
CA PRO A 240 6.02 2.24 -21.93
C PRO A 240 7.33 2.68 -22.60
N GLU A 241 8.22 1.72 -22.86
CA GLU A 241 9.46 1.97 -23.58
C GLU A 241 9.19 2.44 -25.03
N ILE A 242 9.13 3.76 -25.19
CA ILE A 242 8.96 4.49 -26.45
C ILE A 242 10.26 5.15 -26.92
N GLU A 243 11.27 5.18 -26.05
CA GLU A 243 12.58 5.74 -26.36
C GLU A 243 13.47 4.72 -27.08
N THR A 244 14.43 5.22 -27.84
CA THR A 244 15.42 4.37 -28.55
C THR A 244 16.70 4.16 -27.77
N TYR A 245 16.89 4.90 -26.67
CA TYR A 245 18.09 4.83 -25.85
C TYR A 245 17.95 3.73 -24.77
N ASP A 246 18.92 2.83 -24.73
CA ASP A 246 18.98 1.75 -23.73
C ASP A 246 19.58 2.29 -22.42
N TYR A 247 18.73 2.69 -21.48
CA TYR A 247 19.16 3.11 -20.14
C TYR A 247 19.73 1.95 -19.31
N ASP A 248 19.27 0.70 -19.54
CA ASP A 248 19.76 -0.48 -18.82
C ASP A 248 21.24 -0.74 -19.10
N SER A 249 21.72 -0.33 -20.28
CA SER A 249 23.16 -0.37 -20.62
C SER A 249 24.04 0.35 -19.60
N ILE A 250 23.54 1.40 -18.94
CA ILE A 250 24.26 2.17 -17.92
C ILE A 250 24.46 1.34 -16.65
N PHE A 251 23.54 0.42 -16.33
CA PHE A 251 23.54 -0.39 -15.11
C PHE A 251 24.09 -1.80 -15.33
N LYS A 252 24.26 -2.22 -16.58
CA LYS A 252 24.76 -3.55 -16.94
C LYS A 252 26.08 -3.89 -16.24
N GLY A 253 26.08 -4.98 -15.49
CA GLY A 253 27.25 -5.49 -14.77
C GLY A 253 27.60 -4.70 -13.49
N LYS A 254 26.81 -3.70 -13.11
CA LYS A 254 26.96 -3.00 -11.83
C LYS A 254 26.13 -3.70 -10.76
N GLU A 255 26.63 -3.65 -9.53
CA GLU A 255 25.91 -4.16 -8.36
C GLU A 255 25.02 -3.03 -7.82
N ILE A 256 23.70 -3.20 -7.94
CA ILE A 256 22.71 -2.15 -7.67
C ILE A 256 22.75 -1.70 -6.21
N ILE A 257 22.92 -2.62 -5.26
CA ILE A 257 22.95 -2.28 -3.83
C ILE A 257 24.14 -1.36 -3.52
N SER A 258 25.30 -1.63 -4.12
CA SER A 258 26.49 -0.78 -4.00
C SER A 258 26.28 0.61 -4.58
N LEU A 259 25.55 0.74 -5.71
CA LEU A 259 25.21 2.04 -6.28
C LEU A 259 24.25 2.81 -5.37
N VAL A 260 23.24 2.14 -4.83
CA VAL A 260 22.27 2.71 -3.90
C VAL A 260 22.99 3.19 -2.63
N LYS A 261 23.81 2.34 -1.99
CA LYS A 261 24.65 2.72 -0.83
C LYS A 261 25.48 3.97 -1.13
N LYS A 262 26.23 3.96 -2.22
CA LYS A 262 27.07 5.10 -2.63
C LYS A 262 26.25 6.39 -2.82
N THR A 263 25.02 6.27 -3.32
CA THR A 263 24.15 7.42 -3.58
C THR A 263 23.69 8.05 -2.26
N TYR A 264 23.19 7.24 -1.33
CA TYR A 264 22.77 7.71 -0.01
C TYR A 264 23.95 8.21 0.83
N ASP A 265 25.10 7.53 0.79
CA ASP A 265 26.34 7.99 1.42
C ASP A 265 26.75 9.38 0.92
N SER A 266 26.59 9.65 -0.37
CA SER A 266 26.96 10.94 -0.97
C SER A 266 26.14 12.14 -0.45
N ILE A 267 24.98 11.87 0.15
CA ILE A 267 24.12 12.87 0.80
C ILE A 267 24.07 12.71 2.33
N ASN A 268 25.04 11.97 2.90
CA ASN A 268 25.19 11.70 4.33
C ASN A 268 23.99 10.98 4.97
N LEU A 269 23.36 10.06 4.23
CA LEU A 269 22.33 9.17 4.76
C LEU A 269 22.87 7.74 4.83
N ASP A 270 23.00 7.19 6.04
CA ASP A 270 23.34 5.78 6.24
C ASP A 270 22.08 4.92 6.15
N ILE A 271 22.10 3.92 5.27
CA ILE A 271 20.98 2.99 5.01
C ILE A 271 21.42 1.52 5.08
N VAL A 272 22.61 1.25 5.63
CA VAL A 272 23.17 -0.10 5.64
C VAL A 272 22.28 -1.07 6.39
N ASP A 273 21.73 -0.64 7.52
CA ASP A 273 20.85 -1.48 8.35
C ASP A 273 19.51 -1.79 7.68
N ILE A 274 18.94 -0.84 6.94
CA ILE A 274 17.74 -1.07 6.11
C ILE A 274 18.03 -2.18 5.11
N ILE A 275 19.10 -2.03 4.32
CA ILE A 275 19.49 -3.01 3.29
C ILE A 275 19.70 -4.41 3.89
N GLU A 276 20.36 -4.50 5.05
CA GLU A 276 20.65 -5.77 5.70
C GLU A 276 19.42 -6.47 6.27
N ARG A 277 18.36 -5.72 6.60
CA ARG A 277 17.11 -6.25 7.16
C ARG A 277 16.03 -6.48 6.09
N SER A 278 16.14 -5.84 4.93
CA SER A 278 15.20 -5.98 3.82
C SER A 278 15.33 -7.34 3.11
N ASP A 279 14.18 -7.85 2.66
CA ASP A 279 14.11 -8.92 1.67
C ASP A 279 13.92 -8.26 0.30
N LEU A 280 15.00 -8.13 -0.48
CA LEU A 280 15.02 -7.27 -1.67
C LEU A 280 14.62 -7.98 -2.97
N TYR A 281 14.93 -9.26 -3.09
CA TYR A 281 14.79 -9.97 -4.37
C TYR A 281 13.53 -10.83 -4.42
N GLU A 282 13.03 -11.07 -5.62
CA GLU A 282 11.93 -11.99 -5.84
C GLU A 282 12.31 -13.41 -5.43
N ARG A 283 11.37 -14.12 -4.81
CA ARG A 283 11.48 -15.55 -4.52
C ARG A 283 10.11 -16.19 -4.35
N LYS A 284 10.06 -17.51 -4.53
CA LYS A 284 8.84 -18.29 -4.33
C LYS A 284 8.28 -18.07 -2.91
N GLY A 285 6.96 -17.85 -2.83
CA GLY A 285 6.23 -17.64 -1.57
C GLY A 285 6.28 -16.21 -1.02
N LYS A 286 7.08 -15.30 -1.60
CA LYS A 286 7.09 -13.88 -1.21
C LYS A 286 5.99 -13.10 -1.94
N ASN A 287 5.44 -12.07 -1.30
CA ASN A 287 4.55 -11.10 -1.92
C ASN A 287 5.25 -10.48 -3.15
N GLN A 288 4.49 -10.32 -4.23
CA GLN A 288 4.99 -9.86 -5.52
C GLN A 288 4.96 -8.34 -5.67
N HIS A 289 4.42 -7.62 -4.67
CA HIS A 289 4.41 -6.17 -4.62
C HIS A 289 5.55 -5.67 -3.72
N ALA A 290 6.30 -4.67 -4.19
CA ALA A 290 7.31 -3.99 -3.39
C ALA A 290 6.63 -3.13 -2.33
N PHE A 291 7.17 -3.12 -1.11
CA PHE A 291 6.69 -2.28 -0.01
C PHE A 291 7.84 -1.93 0.93
N THR A 292 7.61 -0.94 1.78
CA THR A 292 8.50 -0.58 2.89
C THR A 292 7.69 -0.58 4.17
N ILE A 293 8.27 -1.07 5.27
CA ILE A 293 7.61 -1.11 6.56
C ILE A 293 8.57 -0.70 7.67
N SER A 294 8.07 0.11 8.62
CA SER A 294 8.71 0.24 9.93
C SER A 294 8.16 -0.87 10.82
N ILE A 295 9.02 -1.71 11.38
CA ILE A 295 8.64 -2.78 12.30
C ILE A 295 8.38 -2.19 13.68
N ASP A 296 9.29 -1.39 14.20
CA ASP A 296 9.28 -0.91 15.59
C ASP A 296 8.89 0.56 15.75
N THR A 297 8.44 1.23 14.68
CA THR A 297 8.16 2.69 14.63
C THR A 297 9.37 3.59 14.91
N GLU A 298 10.58 3.01 14.93
CA GLU A 298 11.82 3.73 15.19
C GLU A 298 12.92 3.32 14.21
N ASN A 299 13.74 2.32 14.54
CA ASN A 299 15.00 2.05 13.86
C ASN A 299 14.94 0.80 12.96
N ASP A 300 13.90 -0.03 13.07
CA ASP A 300 13.74 -1.23 12.25
C ASP A 300 12.86 -0.93 11.04
N ILE A 301 13.50 -0.56 9.93
CA ILE A 301 12.87 -0.29 8.64
C ILE A 301 13.37 -1.32 7.62
N ARG A 302 12.45 -1.86 6.82
CA ARG A 302 12.72 -2.95 5.87
C ARG A 302 12.00 -2.75 4.55
#